data_AF-A0A162NIL0-F1
#
_entry.id   AF-A0A162NIL0-F1
#
_cell.length_a   1.000
_cell.length_b   1.000
_cell.length_c   1.000
_cell.angle_alpha   90.00
_cell.angle_beta   90.00
_cell.angle_gamma   90.00
#
_symmetry.space_group_name_H-M   'P 1'
#
loop_
_entity.id
_entity.type
_entity.pdbx_description
1 polymer ?
#
loop_
_entity_poly.entity_id
_entity_poly.type
_entity_poly.pdbx_seq_one_letter_code
_entity_poly.pdbx_strand_id
1 'polypeptide(L)'
;MSTNNIQFNENIYTLATISEAMECISVPGVMTLRLDITIKVRTSKWRDCLLEIGKSCAVKWIICNSNKQSTDITAEEAKDSGIKMCFSQEYLCHRAGTYESKAAMRVVQKRTKKNKCSALLRVRGLFKTPEWYEITLTKDHTEHTPGDVHEDIHTLPLAKKYLHELSQQLEQSSKSASQIRIDMLRAIDRYGRNSECKVNYYNIWNLMNKANTSYSPSLNVFACGFMSPIQQNKMKNAASFCLDATHGISEKIDEILYTLLIHDEEIGRGWPVAYMITNDRGVSPIVQWLQFLKSSLFLVNPKQITIDCCSAKVHAIQTIFPITQIQFCIFHVTQAWNRKLSDSVKIPGSLPSEACLLRSEMMKSFQEIVYEEDLDQFHHKLV
;
A
#
# COMPACT_ATOMS: atom_id res chain seq x y z
N MET A 1 44.66 -40.08 13.30
CA MET A 1 43.57 -39.50 14.09
C MET A 1 44.00 -38.11 14.49
N SER A 2 43.60 -37.11 13.70
CA SER A 2 44.06 -35.73 13.85
C SER A 2 43.02 -35.00 14.70
N THR A 3 43.37 -34.70 15.95
CA THR A 3 42.61 -33.86 16.85
C THR A 3 42.53 -32.45 16.26
N ASN A 4 41.37 -32.09 15.70
CA ASN A 4 41.09 -30.73 15.27
C ASN A 4 41.01 -29.83 16.51
N ASN A 5 42.09 -29.07 16.71
CA ASN A 5 42.22 -28.05 17.74
C ASN A 5 41.15 -26.97 17.50
N ILE A 6 40.23 -26.82 18.46
CA ILE A 6 39.17 -25.81 18.42
C ILE A 6 39.83 -24.45 18.71
N GLN A 7 40.19 -23.73 17.66
CA GLN A 7 40.71 -22.38 17.76
C GLN A 7 39.52 -21.45 18.08
N PHE A 8 39.36 -21.10 19.35
CA PHE A 8 38.44 -20.04 19.77
C PHE A 8 38.92 -18.73 19.14
N ASN A 9 38.09 -18.09 18.31
CA ASN A 9 38.42 -16.78 17.76
C ASN A 9 38.33 -15.74 18.90
N GLU A 10 39.47 -15.37 19.46
CA GLU A 10 39.59 -14.24 20.40
C GLU A 10 39.39 -12.88 19.73
N ASN A 11 39.36 -12.86 18.39
CA ASN A 11 39.26 -11.66 17.59
C ASN A 11 37.91 -10.94 17.78
N ILE A 12 37.99 -9.61 17.97
CA ILE A 12 36.84 -8.72 17.96
C ILE A 12 36.66 -8.23 16.52
N TYR A 13 35.58 -8.68 15.89
CA TYR A 13 35.26 -8.33 14.51
C TYR A 13 34.70 -6.92 14.38
N THR A 14 35.03 -6.32 13.24
CA THR A 14 34.44 -5.07 12.76
C THR A 14 33.68 -5.33 11.46
N LEU A 15 33.01 -4.32 10.93
CA LEU A 15 32.34 -4.45 9.64
C LEU A 15 33.28 -4.90 8.50
N ALA A 16 34.56 -4.51 8.55
CA ALA A 16 35.54 -4.85 7.51
C ALA A 16 36.03 -6.31 7.59
N THR A 17 36.02 -6.91 8.78
CA THR A 17 36.60 -8.25 9.01
C THR A 17 35.53 -9.31 9.29
N ILE A 18 34.25 -8.93 9.38
CA ILE A 18 33.17 -9.86 9.77
C ILE A 18 33.01 -11.06 8.83
N SER A 19 33.41 -10.93 7.56
CA SER A 19 33.42 -12.03 6.60
C SER A 19 34.35 -13.18 6.99
N GLU A 20 35.43 -12.89 7.71
CA GLU A 20 36.38 -13.90 8.19
C GLU A 20 35.79 -14.79 9.29
N ALA A 21 34.69 -14.34 9.92
CA ALA A 21 33.98 -15.08 10.95
C ALA A 21 32.94 -16.06 10.39
N MET A 22 32.75 -16.08 9.06
CA MET A 22 31.70 -16.85 8.37
C MET A 22 32.30 -17.88 7.41
N GLU A 23 31.50 -18.87 7.01
CA GLU A 23 31.91 -19.94 6.11
C GLU A 23 31.05 -19.97 4.85
N CYS A 24 31.66 -20.30 3.71
CA CYS A 24 30.90 -20.54 2.48
C CYS A 24 30.06 -21.81 2.61
N ILE A 25 28.82 -21.75 2.12
CA ILE A 25 27.95 -22.94 2.00
C ILE A 25 27.93 -23.44 0.55
N SER A 26 27.14 -24.49 0.28
CA SER A 26 26.96 -25.06 -1.06
C SER A 26 26.36 -24.09 -2.09
N VAL A 27 25.63 -23.07 -1.63
CA VAL A 27 25.06 -22.03 -2.51
C VAL A 27 26.15 -21.01 -2.84
N PRO A 28 26.50 -20.81 -4.14
CA PRO A 28 27.59 -19.93 -4.53
C PRO A 28 27.41 -18.49 -4.02
N GLY A 29 28.41 -17.97 -3.30
CA GLY A 29 28.40 -16.60 -2.80
C GLY A 29 27.50 -16.35 -1.58
N VAL A 30 26.98 -17.41 -0.95
CA VAL A 30 26.25 -17.36 0.31
C VAL A 30 27.14 -17.94 1.42
N MET A 31 27.08 -17.32 2.59
CA MET A 31 27.85 -17.73 3.77
C MET A 31 26.93 -18.19 4.91
N THR A 32 27.50 -18.73 5.98
CA THR A 32 26.79 -19.01 7.23
C THR A 32 27.69 -18.78 8.44
N LEU A 33 27.08 -18.58 9.60
CA LEU A 33 27.77 -18.67 10.88
C LEU A 33 27.80 -20.14 11.31
N ARG A 34 28.92 -20.58 11.88
CA ARG A 34 28.98 -21.89 12.51
C ARG A 34 28.00 -21.95 13.69
N LEU A 35 27.22 -23.01 13.75
CA LEU A 35 26.26 -23.27 14.83
C LEU A 35 26.97 -23.33 16.18
N ASP A 36 26.38 -22.70 17.19
CA ASP A 36 26.84 -22.60 18.58
C ASP A 36 28.22 -21.94 18.77
N ILE A 37 28.80 -21.37 17.72
CA ILE A 37 30.01 -20.55 17.83
C ILE A 37 29.62 -19.10 18.10
N THR A 38 30.22 -18.55 19.15
CA THR A 38 30.03 -17.15 19.53
C THR A 38 31.15 -16.30 18.93
N ILE A 39 30.76 -15.27 18.19
CA ILE A 39 31.69 -14.27 17.66
C ILE A 39 31.55 -12.96 18.43
N LYS A 40 32.65 -12.23 18.57
CA LYS A 40 32.68 -10.93 19.27
C LYS A 40 32.69 -9.82 18.24
N VAL A 41 31.79 -8.85 18.35
CA VAL A 41 31.73 -7.69 17.45
C VAL A 41 31.83 -6.40 18.24
N ARG A 42 32.55 -5.41 17.72
CA ARG A 42 32.75 -4.14 18.42
C ARG A 42 31.42 -3.44 18.74
N THR A 43 31.27 -2.93 19.96
CA THR A 43 30.03 -2.31 20.47
C THR A 43 29.52 -1.18 19.57
N SER A 44 30.39 -0.32 19.05
CA SER A 44 29.98 0.78 18.18
C SER A 44 29.44 0.35 16.81
N LYS A 45 29.64 -0.92 16.42
CA LYS A 45 29.39 -1.44 15.06
C LYS A 45 28.56 -2.71 15.01
N TRP A 46 28.10 -3.25 16.15
CA TRP A 46 27.43 -4.55 16.20
C TRP A 46 26.19 -4.62 15.30
N ARG A 47 25.42 -3.53 15.19
CA ARG A 47 24.23 -3.46 14.31
C ARG A 47 24.58 -3.54 12.84
N ASP A 48 25.66 -2.86 12.43
CA ASP A 48 26.15 -2.89 11.06
C ASP A 48 26.71 -4.28 10.72
N CYS A 49 27.43 -4.89 11.67
CA CYS A 49 27.94 -6.26 11.53
C CYS A 49 26.79 -7.27 11.41
N LEU A 50 25.75 -7.14 12.25
CA LEU A 50 24.55 -7.98 12.18
C LEU A 50 23.84 -7.85 10.82
N LEU A 51 23.74 -6.62 10.30
CA LEU A 51 23.17 -6.38 8.98
C LEU A 51 24.01 -7.04 7.88
N GLU A 52 25.33 -6.97 7.97
CA GLU A 52 26.23 -7.60 6.99
C GLU A 52 26.19 -9.14 7.08
N ILE A 53 26.15 -9.71 8.28
CA ILE A 53 25.92 -11.15 8.49
C ILE A 53 24.63 -11.57 7.78
N GLY A 54 23.53 -10.84 7.98
CA GLY A 54 22.26 -11.14 7.31
C GLY A 54 22.38 -11.09 5.77
N LYS A 55 23.08 -10.11 5.21
CA LYS A 55 23.31 -10.03 3.76
C LYS A 55 24.16 -11.18 3.24
N SER A 56 25.26 -11.50 3.91
CA SER A 56 26.16 -12.58 3.48
C SER A 56 25.50 -13.95 3.60
N CYS A 57 24.64 -14.13 4.60
CA CYS A 57 23.91 -15.38 4.81
C CYS A 57 22.63 -15.51 3.98
N ALA A 58 22.25 -14.50 3.18
CA ALA A 58 20.95 -14.45 2.51
C ALA A 58 19.77 -14.59 3.50
N VAL A 59 19.87 -14.00 4.70
CA VAL A 59 18.86 -14.09 5.76
C VAL A 59 18.50 -12.72 6.28
N LYS A 60 17.21 -12.40 6.29
CA LYS A 60 16.69 -11.30 7.09
C LYS A 60 16.39 -11.79 8.51
N TRP A 61 17.11 -11.26 9.49
CA TRP A 61 16.89 -11.50 10.91
C TRP A 61 15.77 -10.59 11.45
N ILE A 62 14.74 -11.20 12.04
CA ILE A 62 13.56 -10.50 12.60
C ILE A 62 13.58 -10.64 14.12
N ILE A 63 13.52 -9.52 14.82
CA ILE A 63 13.49 -9.47 16.28
C ILE A 63 12.28 -10.25 16.80
N CYS A 64 12.49 -11.25 17.64
CA CYS A 64 11.42 -11.99 18.30
C CYS A 64 11.36 -11.70 19.80
N ASN A 65 12.51 -11.45 20.43
CA ASN A 65 12.60 -11.12 21.84
C ASN A 65 13.68 -10.07 22.04
N SER A 66 13.46 -9.16 22.99
CA SER A 66 14.43 -8.14 23.37
C SER A 66 14.13 -7.73 24.81
N ASN A 67 15.15 -7.73 25.66
CA ASN A 67 15.03 -7.05 26.94
C ASN A 67 15.13 -5.53 26.68
N LYS A 68 13.98 -4.84 26.61
CA LYS A 68 13.92 -3.39 26.35
C LYS A 68 14.53 -2.50 27.45
N GLN A 69 15.13 -3.06 28.49
CA GLN A 69 15.67 -2.26 29.58
C GLN A 69 17.11 -1.85 29.26
N SER A 70 17.31 -0.57 28.94
CA SER A 70 18.37 0.15 29.65
C SER A 70 17.87 0.27 31.08
N THR A 71 18.22 -0.70 31.93
CA THR A 71 18.24 -0.36 33.34
C THR A 71 19.29 0.74 33.45
N ASP A 72 18.98 1.88 34.07
CA ASP A 72 19.95 2.94 34.42
C ASP A 72 21.01 2.45 35.45
N ILE A 73 21.21 1.14 35.52
CA ILE A 73 22.12 0.41 36.39
C ILE A 73 23.52 0.50 35.76
N THR A 74 24.44 1.07 36.54
CA THR A 74 25.86 1.15 36.24
C THR A 74 26.54 -0.24 36.27
N ALA A 75 27.74 -0.35 35.73
CA ALA A 75 28.48 -1.62 35.75
C ALA A 75 28.79 -2.08 37.19
N GLU A 76 28.98 -1.12 38.10
CA GLU A 76 29.18 -1.31 39.53
C GLU A 76 27.92 -1.86 40.21
N GLU A 77 26.76 -1.23 40.01
CA GLU A 77 25.48 -1.70 40.58
C GLU A 77 25.06 -3.07 40.02
N ALA A 78 25.36 -3.34 38.74
CA ALA A 78 25.14 -4.64 38.13
C ALA A 78 26.02 -5.72 38.76
N LYS A 79 27.27 -5.39 39.09
CA LYS A 79 28.20 -6.30 39.77
C LYS A 79 27.71 -6.64 41.17
N ASP A 80 27.26 -5.65 41.94
CA ASP A 80 26.76 -5.83 43.31
C ASP A 80 25.46 -6.64 43.34
N SER A 81 24.63 -6.51 42.29
CA SER A 81 23.38 -7.27 42.13
C SER A 81 23.55 -8.64 41.45
N GLY A 82 24.79 -9.02 41.08
CA GLY A 82 25.07 -10.28 40.38
C GLY A 82 24.54 -10.34 38.93
N ILE A 83 24.18 -9.20 38.34
CA ILE A 83 23.63 -9.08 36.99
C ILE A 83 24.79 -9.07 35.98
N LYS A 84 24.82 -10.09 35.12
CA LYS A 84 25.91 -10.24 34.12
C LYS A 84 25.61 -9.57 32.78
N MET A 85 24.34 -9.53 32.38
CA MET A 85 23.91 -9.18 31.03
C MET A 85 23.24 -7.81 31.02
N CYS A 86 23.78 -6.88 30.23
CA CYS A 86 23.19 -5.54 30.05
C CYS A 86 22.23 -5.51 28.85
N PHE A 87 22.38 -6.43 27.90
CA PHE A 87 21.57 -6.47 26.70
C PHE A 87 21.41 -7.89 26.17
N SER A 88 20.22 -8.21 25.68
CA SER A 88 19.89 -9.46 25.02
C SER A 88 18.83 -9.24 23.95
N GLN A 89 19.13 -9.69 22.75
CA GLN A 89 18.19 -9.66 21.65
C GLN A 89 18.25 -10.96 20.87
N GLU A 90 17.08 -11.50 20.57
CA GLU A 90 16.93 -12.72 19.80
C GLU A 90 16.24 -12.42 18.47
N TYR A 91 16.74 -13.06 17.43
CA TYR A 91 16.29 -12.87 16.07
C TYR A 91 15.97 -14.20 15.42
N LEU A 92 14.78 -14.29 14.84
CA LEU A 92 14.36 -15.41 14.02
C LEU A 92 14.67 -15.16 12.55
N CYS A 93 14.88 -16.23 11.79
CA CYS A 93 14.89 -16.16 10.34
C CYS A 93 13.57 -15.58 9.80
N HIS A 94 13.64 -14.83 8.69
CA HIS A 94 12.46 -14.31 8.01
C HIS A 94 11.43 -15.38 7.60
N ARG A 95 11.88 -16.62 7.36
CA ARG A 95 11.05 -17.79 7.04
C ARG A 95 10.40 -18.42 8.28
N ALA A 96 10.69 -17.95 9.49
CA ALA A 96 10.16 -18.54 10.72
C ALA A 96 8.65 -18.36 10.89
N GLY A 97 8.01 -19.37 11.47
CA GLY A 97 6.57 -19.43 11.73
C GLY A 97 5.75 -20.04 10.58
N THR A 98 4.44 -20.01 10.73
CA THR A 98 3.46 -20.39 9.70
C THR A 98 2.60 -19.19 9.33
N TYR A 99 1.99 -19.24 8.15
CA TYR A 99 0.94 -18.30 7.78
C TYR A 99 -0.20 -19.07 7.13
N GLU A 100 -1.37 -18.99 7.74
CA GLU A 100 -2.61 -19.50 7.17
C GLU A 100 -3.43 -18.31 6.70
N SER A 101 -3.82 -18.32 5.43
CA SER A 101 -4.66 -17.26 4.88
C SER A 101 -6.07 -17.38 5.44
N LYS A 102 -6.55 -16.29 6.04
CA LYS A 102 -7.95 -16.16 6.46
C LYS A 102 -8.90 -15.72 5.32
N ALA A 103 -8.36 -15.37 4.16
CA ALA A 103 -9.14 -15.00 3.00
C ALA A 103 -9.64 -16.25 2.26
N ALA A 104 -10.88 -16.22 1.75
CA ALA A 104 -11.42 -17.26 0.88
C ALA A 104 -10.47 -17.54 -0.30
N MET A 105 -10.37 -18.79 -0.74
CA MET A 105 -9.44 -19.23 -1.79
C MET A 105 -9.54 -18.31 -3.03
N ARG A 106 -8.47 -17.54 -3.28
CA ARG A 106 -8.30 -16.75 -4.49
C ARG A 106 -7.48 -17.56 -5.48
N VAL A 107 -7.87 -17.56 -6.75
CA VAL A 107 -7.21 -18.30 -7.86
C VAL A 107 -5.71 -17.98 -7.96
N VAL A 108 -5.28 -16.79 -7.54
CA VAL A 108 -3.87 -16.38 -7.49
C VAL A 108 -3.53 -15.88 -6.09
N GLN A 109 -3.16 -16.79 -5.20
CA GLN A 109 -2.64 -16.46 -3.89
C GLN A 109 -1.11 -16.55 -3.90
N LYS A 110 -0.42 -15.47 -3.48
CA LYS A 110 1.04 -15.51 -3.31
C LYS A 110 1.38 -16.59 -2.28
N ARG A 111 2.36 -17.45 -2.62
CA ARG A 111 2.91 -18.42 -1.67
C ARG A 111 3.37 -17.68 -0.42
N THR A 112 3.08 -18.26 0.74
CA THR A 112 3.54 -17.72 2.02
C THR A 112 5.06 -17.58 2.02
N LYS A 113 5.56 -16.52 2.65
CA LYS A 113 7.00 -16.35 2.91
C LYS A 113 7.47 -17.17 4.11
N LYS A 114 6.56 -17.82 4.83
CA LYS A 114 6.81 -18.54 6.08
C LYS A 114 6.88 -20.04 5.81
N ASN A 115 7.92 -20.68 6.32
CA ASN A 115 8.19 -22.10 6.13
C ASN A 115 8.69 -22.79 7.42
N LYS A 116 8.16 -22.41 8.59
CA LYS A 116 8.46 -23.05 9.89
C LYS A 116 9.95 -23.11 10.27
N CYS A 117 10.80 -22.29 9.65
CA CYS A 117 12.23 -22.27 9.95
C CYS A 117 12.46 -21.96 11.44
N SER A 118 13.32 -22.74 12.09
CA SER A 118 13.61 -22.63 13.52
C SER A 118 14.89 -21.84 13.83
N ALA A 119 15.58 -21.33 12.81
CA ALA A 119 16.86 -20.64 12.97
C ALA A 119 16.75 -19.43 13.90
N LEU A 120 17.68 -19.37 14.85
CA LEU A 120 17.67 -18.40 15.95
C LEU A 120 19.07 -17.84 16.16
N LEU A 121 19.20 -16.54 15.95
CA LEU A 121 20.41 -15.78 16.22
C LEU A 121 20.23 -14.99 17.51
N ARG A 122 21.21 -15.08 18.41
CA ARG A 122 21.20 -14.36 19.68
C ARG A 122 22.33 -13.35 19.72
N VAL A 123 22.02 -12.15 20.20
CA VAL A 123 22.97 -11.06 20.44
C VAL A 123 22.96 -10.73 21.93
N ARG A 124 24.13 -10.69 22.57
CA ARG A 124 24.27 -10.39 24.00
C ARG A 124 25.31 -9.30 24.23
N GLY A 125 24.99 -8.37 25.13
CA GLY A 125 25.93 -7.43 25.73
C GLY A 125 26.11 -7.76 27.21
N LEU A 126 27.34 -7.74 27.69
CA LEU A 126 27.69 -8.06 29.08
C LEU A 126 28.28 -6.82 29.76
N PHE A 127 27.93 -6.57 31.02
CA PHE A 127 28.50 -5.46 31.80
C PHE A 127 30.01 -5.59 31.98
N LYS A 128 30.51 -6.83 32.09
CA LYS A 128 31.95 -7.11 32.28
C LYS A 128 32.80 -6.76 31.05
N THR A 129 32.20 -6.71 29.86
CA THR A 129 32.92 -6.54 28.59
C THR A 129 32.18 -5.55 27.70
N PRO A 130 32.17 -4.24 28.04
CA PRO A 130 31.39 -3.24 27.32
C PRO A 130 31.91 -2.95 25.90
N GLU A 131 33.12 -3.42 25.57
CA GLU A 131 33.80 -3.16 24.30
C GLU A 131 33.22 -3.95 23.12
N TRP A 132 32.54 -5.07 23.38
CA TRP A 132 31.97 -5.92 22.34
C TRP A 132 30.62 -6.54 22.73
N TYR A 133 29.89 -6.95 21.69
CA TYR A 133 28.71 -7.79 21.77
C TYR A 133 29.05 -9.19 21.27
N GLU A 134 28.41 -10.18 21.86
CA GLU A 134 28.45 -11.56 21.42
C GLU A 134 27.31 -11.84 20.45
N ILE A 135 27.62 -12.40 19.28
CA ILE A 135 26.63 -12.91 18.33
C ILE A 135 26.80 -14.42 18.21
N THR A 136 25.72 -15.17 18.34
CA THR A 136 25.72 -16.63 18.29
C THR A 136 24.53 -17.12 17.46
N LEU A 137 24.78 -17.97 16.47
CA LEU A 137 23.72 -18.76 15.83
C LEU A 137 23.44 -19.96 16.73
N THR A 138 22.27 -19.98 17.38
CA THR A 138 21.91 -20.99 18.40
C THR A 138 21.01 -22.10 17.86
N LYS A 139 20.38 -21.86 16.72
CA LYS A 139 19.61 -22.87 15.97
C LYS A 139 19.87 -22.62 14.50
N ASP A 140 20.11 -23.70 13.77
CA ASP A 140 20.36 -23.65 12.33
C ASP A 140 19.06 -23.57 11.53
N HIS A 141 19.19 -23.34 10.23
CA HIS A 141 18.09 -23.32 9.28
C HIS A 141 17.52 -24.72 9.07
N THR A 142 16.30 -24.91 9.56
CA THR A 142 15.46 -26.07 9.23
C THR A 142 14.47 -25.67 8.14
N GLU A 143 14.05 -26.65 7.32
CA GLU A 143 13.00 -26.50 6.28
C GLU A 143 13.35 -25.62 5.07
N HIS A 144 14.50 -24.94 5.04
CA HIS A 144 14.94 -24.22 3.83
C HIS A 144 16.46 -24.05 3.81
N THR A 145 17.00 -23.88 2.60
CA THR A 145 18.40 -23.52 2.38
C THR A 145 18.51 -22.01 2.17
N PRO A 146 19.21 -21.26 3.02
CA PRO A 146 19.46 -19.85 2.81
C PRO A 146 20.10 -19.57 1.45
N GLY A 147 19.54 -18.62 0.71
CA GLY A 147 20.05 -18.23 -0.60
C GLY A 147 19.64 -19.15 -1.76
N ASP A 148 18.75 -20.13 -1.53
CA ASP A 148 18.13 -20.85 -2.64
C ASP A 148 17.39 -19.88 -3.58
N VAL A 149 17.71 -19.95 -4.88
CA VAL A 149 17.19 -19.01 -5.88
C VAL A 149 15.69 -19.18 -6.08
N HIS A 150 15.17 -20.40 -6.00
CA HIS A 150 13.79 -20.70 -6.33
C HIS A 150 12.85 -20.44 -5.15
N GLU A 151 13.29 -20.72 -3.93
CA GLU A 151 12.45 -20.73 -2.75
C GLU A 151 12.73 -19.61 -1.74
N ASP A 152 13.98 -19.15 -1.63
CA ASP A 152 14.43 -18.32 -0.51
C ASP A 152 14.72 -16.87 -0.91
N ILE A 153 15.57 -16.66 -1.92
CA ILE A 153 16.06 -15.34 -2.35
C ILE A 153 14.90 -14.38 -2.65
N HIS A 154 13.84 -14.86 -3.31
CA HIS A 154 12.67 -14.04 -3.66
C HIS A 154 11.85 -13.56 -2.45
N THR A 155 12.08 -14.14 -1.26
CA THR A 155 11.37 -13.76 -0.04
C THR A 155 12.10 -12.70 0.79
N LEU A 156 13.38 -12.46 0.49
CA LEU A 156 14.18 -11.39 1.07
C LEU A 156 13.71 -10.00 0.60
N PRO A 157 13.91 -8.96 1.42
CA PRO A 157 13.71 -7.58 0.97
C PRO A 157 14.77 -7.23 -0.09
N LEU A 158 14.43 -6.28 -0.98
CA LEU A 158 15.43 -5.70 -1.86
C LEU A 158 16.55 -5.04 -1.05
N ALA A 159 17.78 -5.20 -1.54
CA ALA A 159 18.92 -4.51 -0.95
C ALA A 159 18.73 -2.99 -1.02
N LYS A 160 19.04 -2.28 0.07
CA LYS A 160 18.85 -0.83 0.19
C LYS A 160 19.54 -0.04 -0.93
N LYS A 161 20.72 -0.49 -1.40
CA LYS A 161 21.44 0.14 -2.52
C LYS A 161 20.60 0.18 -3.79
N TYR A 162 19.91 -0.92 -4.12
CA TYR A 162 19.04 -0.99 -5.29
C TYR A 162 17.77 -0.17 -5.10
N LEU A 163 17.23 -0.11 -3.88
CA LEU A 163 16.11 0.79 -3.59
C LEU A 163 16.49 2.25 -3.79
N HIS A 164 17.67 2.65 -3.32
CA HIS A 164 18.17 4.01 -3.49
C HIS A 164 18.44 4.33 -4.97
N GLU A 165 19.15 3.45 -5.68
CA GLU A 165 19.43 3.60 -7.10
C GLU A 165 18.13 3.65 -7.94
N LEU A 166 17.15 2.78 -7.63
CA LEU A 166 15.83 2.83 -8.24
C LEU A 166 15.13 4.15 -7.99
N SER A 167 15.10 4.62 -6.74
CA SER A 167 14.42 5.87 -6.38
C SER A 167 15.08 7.05 -7.09
N GLN A 168 16.41 7.10 -7.09
CA GLN A 168 17.18 8.13 -7.79
C GLN A 168 16.91 8.13 -9.30
N GLN A 169 16.92 6.95 -9.95
CA GLN A 169 16.61 6.85 -11.38
C GLN A 169 15.16 7.24 -11.67
N LEU A 170 14.21 6.93 -10.79
CA LEU A 170 12.81 7.31 -10.96
C LEU A 170 12.59 8.82 -10.78
N GLU A 171 13.35 9.49 -9.91
CA GLU A 171 13.22 10.92 -9.65
C GLU A 171 13.97 11.78 -10.68
N GLN A 172 15.15 11.35 -11.11
CA GLN A 172 16.09 12.20 -11.86
C GLN A 172 16.23 11.82 -13.34
N SER A 173 15.74 10.65 -13.76
CA SER A 173 15.92 10.19 -15.14
C SER A 173 14.73 10.56 -16.03
N SER A 174 15.01 10.92 -17.28
CA SER A 174 14.02 11.00 -18.36
C SER A 174 13.62 9.63 -18.93
N LYS A 175 14.20 8.54 -18.39
CA LYS A 175 13.94 7.17 -18.84
C LYS A 175 12.56 6.69 -18.41
N SER A 176 11.93 5.88 -19.26
CA SER A 176 10.71 5.17 -18.89
C SER A 176 10.98 4.13 -17.80
N ALA A 177 9.95 3.81 -17.01
CA ALA A 177 10.00 2.76 -15.99
C ALA A 177 10.54 1.41 -16.49
N SER A 178 10.16 1.03 -17.71
CA SER A 178 10.63 -0.19 -18.36
C SER A 178 12.12 -0.14 -18.68
N GLN A 179 12.64 1.03 -19.07
CA GLN A 179 14.07 1.20 -19.34
C GLN A 179 14.88 1.18 -18.05
N ILE A 180 14.42 1.87 -17.00
CA ILE A 180 15.01 1.82 -15.65
C ILE A 180 15.10 0.37 -15.18
N ARG A 181 14.06 -0.43 -15.39
CA ARG A 181 14.07 -1.86 -15.06
C ARG A 181 15.18 -2.63 -15.76
N ILE A 182 15.29 -2.48 -17.08
CA ILE A 182 16.27 -3.21 -17.88
C ILE A 182 17.69 -2.85 -17.41
N ASP A 183 17.92 -1.58 -17.15
CA ASP A 183 19.22 -1.08 -16.68
C ASP A 183 19.56 -1.63 -15.28
N MET A 184 18.59 -1.62 -14.36
CA MET A 184 18.72 -2.20 -13.02
C MET A 184 18.98 -3.71 -13.06
N LEU A 185 18.25 -4.44 -13.91
CA LEU A 185 18.46 -5.88 -14.08
C LEU A 185 19.87 -6.19 -14.60
N ARG A 186 20.35 -5.42 -15.60
CA ARG A 186 21.72 -5.54 -16.12
C ARG A 186 22.76 -5.20 -15.06
N ALA A 187 22.52 -4.17 -14.24
CA ALA A 187 23.44 -3.79 -13.16
C ALA A 187 23.53 -4.88 -12.08
N ILE A 188 22.40 -5.49 -11.73
CA ILE A 188 22.33 -6.58 -10.75
C ILE A 188 23.03 -7.84 -11.27
N ASP A 189 22.82 -8.21 -12.54
CA ASP A 189 23.50 -9.38 -13.10
C ASP A 189 25.03 -9.16 -13.23
N ARG A 190 25.49 -7.91 -13.29
CA ARG A 190 26.94 -7.58 -13.33
C ARG A 190 27.58 -7.45 -11.95
N TYR A 191 26.88 -6.87 -10.98
CA TYR A 191 27.48 -6.43 -9.70
C TYR A 191 26.71 -6.88 -8.45
N GLY A 192 25.63 -7.64 -8.61
CA GLY A 192 24.82 -8.14 -7.49
C GLY A 192 25.45 -9.33 -6.78
N ARG A 193 25.22 -9.39 -5.47
CA ARG A 193 25.59 -10.58 -4.68
C ARG A 193 24.54 -11.66 -4.91
N ASN A 194 24.97 -12.91 -4.99
CA ASN A 194 24.07 -14.05 -5.12
C ASN A 194 23.12 -14.18 -3.92
N SER A 195 23.50 -13.64 -2.75
CA SER A 195 22.67 -13.63 -1.55
C SER A 195 21.59 -12.53 -1.51
N GLU A 196 21.48 -11.69 -2.55
CA GLU A 196 20.55 -10.55 -2.59
C GLU A 196 19.31 -10.82 -3.48
N CYS A 197 18.13 -10.37 -3.04
CA CYS A 197 16.93 -10.41 -3.88
C CYS A 197 17.09 -9.50 -5.09
N LYS A 198 16.97 -10.08 -6.30
CA LYS A 198 16.98 -9.34 -7.56
C LYS A 198 15.72 -8.46 -7.71
N VAL A 199 15.88 -7.31 -8.36
CA VAL A 199 14.78 -6.42 -8.72
C VAL A 199 13.90 -7.10 -9.76
N ASN A 200 12.58 -6.95 -9.65
CA ASN A 200 11.64 -7.45 -10.65
C ASN A 200 10.63 -6.34 -11.01
N TYR A 201 9.74 -6.63 -11.97
CA TYR A 201 8.72 -5.69 -12.43
C TYR A 201 7.87 -5.11 -11.30
N TYR A 202 7.33 -5.98 -10.44
CA TYR A 202 6.46 -5.58 -9.34
C TYR A 202 7.20 -4.72 -8.32
N ASN A 203 8.50 -4.93 -8.12
CA ASN A 203 9.30 -4.11 -7.23
C ASN A 203 9.38 -2.66 -7.72
N ILE A 204 9.58 -2.47 -9.03
CA ILE A 204 9.64 -1.15 -9.66
C ILE A 204 8.26 -0.52 -9.69
N TRP A 205 7.22 -1.26 -10.06
CA TRP A 205 5.85 -0.78 -10.03
C TRP A 205 5.43 -0.34 -8.61
N ASN A 206 5.74 -1.14 -7.59
CA ASN A 206 5.48 -0.79 -6.19
C ASN A 206 6.28 0.43 -5.74
N LEU A 207 7.53 0.57 -6.19
CA LEU A 207 8.39 1.72 -5.84
C LEU A 207 7.99 2.99 -6.57
N MET A 208 7.55 2.92 -7.82
CA MET A 208 6.97 4.06 -8.54
C MET A 208 5.71 4.56 -7.85
N ASN A 209 4.84 3.65 -7.43
CA ASN A 209 3.68 3.99 -6.63
C ASN A 209 4.07 4.55 -5.24
N LYS A 210 5.26 4.18 -4.74
CA LYS A 210 5.83 4.69 -3.48
C LYS A 210 6.62 6.00 -3.61
N ALA A 211 7.18 6.31 -4.78
CA ALA A 211 7.96 7.52 -5.05
C ALA A 211 7.04 8.69 -5.48
N ASN A 212 5.98 8.38 -6.23
CA ASN A 212 4.87 9.31 -6.51
C ASN A 212 4.08 9.72 -5.25
N THR A 213 4.44 9.20 -4.08
CA THR A 213 3.82 9.47 -2.77
C THR A 213 4.74 10.24 -1.80
N SER A 214 5.83 10.87 -2.28
CA SER A 214 6.70 11.70 -1.43
C SER A 214 6.54 13.21 -1.65
N TYR A 215 5.36 13.75 -1.32
CA TYR A 215 5.24 15.07 -0.68
C TYR A 215 3.96 15.12 0.18
N SER A 216 4.17 15.44 1.46
CA SER A 216 3.21 15.77 2.53
C SER A 216 2.47 14.61 3.24
N PRO A 217 2.48 14.59 4.60
CA PRO A 217 1.98 13.49 5.42
C PRO A 217 0.46 13.59 5.62
N SER A 218 -0.32 13.02 4.71
CA SER A 218 -1.67 12.55 5.02
C SER A 218 -2.19 11.54 3.99
N LEU A 219 -2.24 10.26 4.40
CA LEU A 219 -3.09 9.18 3.88
C LEU A 219 -2.80 8.62 2.48
N ASN A 220 -3.05 7.31 2.34
CA ASN A 220 -2.90 6.48 1.15
C ASN A 220 -3.88 6.88 0.02
N VAL A 221 -3.90 8.14 -0.41
CA VAL A 221 -4.90 8.66 -1.33
C VAL A 221 -4.50 8.39 -2.80
N PHE A 222 -5.39 7.80 -3.60
CA PHE A 222 -5.17 7.53 -5.02
C PHE A 222 -6.39 7.91 -5.86
N ALA A 223 -6.18 8.15 -7.15
CA ALA A 223 -7.23 8.26 -8.17
C ALA A 223 -6.75 7.58 -9.45
N CYS A 224 -7.54 6.64 -9.99
CA CYS A 224 -7.18 5.84 -11.16
C CYS A 224 -8.34 5.85 -12.15
N GLY A 225 -8.14 6.55 -13.28
CA GLY A 225 -9.09 6.60 -14.38
C GLY A 225 -8.81 5.52 -15.43
N PHE A 226 -9.86 4.91 -15.98
CA PHE A 226 -9.72 3.96 -17.09
C PHE A 226 -10.91 4.00 -18.05
N MET A 227 -10.62 3.64 -19.30
CA MET A 227 -11.55 3.67 -20.43
C MET A 227 -11.01 2.80 -21.57
N SER A 228 -11.89 2.05 -22.24
CA SER A 228 -11.56 1.30 -23.46
C SER A 228 -11.58 2.22 -24.70
N PRO A 229 -10.95 1.82 -25.82
CA PRO A 229 -11.01 2.59 -27.07
C PRO A 229 -12.44 2.85 -27.57
N ILE A 230 -13.35 1.88 -27.39
CA ILE A 230 -14.77 2.03 -27.77
C ILE A 230 -15.44 3.10 -26.92
N GLN A 231 -15.15 3.11 -25.62
CA GLN A 231 -15.69 4.10 -24.70
C GLN A 231 -15.18 5.52 -25.03
N GLN A 232 -13.91 5.66 -25.41
CA GLN A 232 -13.35 6.93 -25.87
C GLN A 232 -14.08 7.48 -27.09
N ASN A 233 -14.37 6.62 -28.08
CA ASN A 233 -15.10 7.02 -29.28
C ASN A 233 -16.54 7.46 -28.96
N LYS A 234 -17.25 6.69 -28.12
CA LYS A 234 -18.61 7.07 -27.69
C LYS A 234 -18.62 8.36 -26.87
N MET A 235 -17.63 8.57 -26.00
CA MET A 235 -17.49 9.81 -25.22
C MET A 235 -17.36 11.05 -26.12
N LYS A 236 -16.51 11.00 -27.15
CA LYS A 236 -16.24 12.15 -28.04
C LYS A 236 -17.46 12.63 -28.82
N ASN A 237 -18.42 11.74 -29.07
CA ASN A 237 -19.61 12.04 -29.86
C ASN A 237 -20.80 12.49 -29.00
N ALA A 238 -20.69 12.41 -27.67
CA ALA A 238 -21.78 12.75 -26.76
C ALA A 238 -21.71 14.23 -26.33
N ALA A 239 -22.88 14.86 -26.23
CA ALA A 239 -23.03 16.24 -25.76
C ALA A 239 -23.49 16.35 -24.29
N SER A 240 -24.15 15.30 -23.79
CA SER A 240 -24.73 15.25 -22.46
C SER A 240 -24.25 14.01 -21.71
N PHE A 241 -23.93 14.18 -20.43
CA PHE A 241 -23.34 13.14 -19.60
C PHE A 241 -24.04 13.04 -18.25
N CYS A 242 -23.96 11.87 -17.62
CA CYS A 242 -24.30 11.68 -16.21
C CYS A 242 -23.03 11.29 -15.45
N LEU A 243 -22.77 11.93 -14.31
CA LEU A 243 -21.65 11.59 -13.44
C LEU A 243 -22.16 11.07 -12.09
N ASP A 244 -21.99 9.78 -11.87
CA ASP A 244 -22.46 9.11 -10.67
C ASP A 244 -21.31 8.53 -9.83
N ALA A 245 -21.54 8.39 -8.52
CA ALA A 245 -20.58 7.83 -7.58
C ALA A 245 -21.15 6.57 -6.92
N THR A 246 -20.45 5.45 -7.07
CA THR A 246 -20.80 4.18 -6.46
C THR A 246 -19.87 3.91 -5.26
N HIS A 247 -20.47 3.71 -4.09
CA HIS A 247 -19.78 3.37 -2.85
C HIS A 247 -19.84 1.86 -2.59
N GLY A 248 -18.93 1.34 -1.75
CA GLY A 248 -18.95 -0.07 -1.34
C GLY A 248 -18.51 -1.03 -2.45
N ILE A 249 -17.66 -0.56 -3.36
CA ILE A 249 -17.12 -1.35 -4.47
C ILE A 249 -16.06 -2.38 -4.02
N SER A 250 -15.57 -2.27 -2.79
CA SER A 250 -14.61 -3.20 -2.20
C SER A 250 -14.86 -3.33 -0.69
N GLU A 251 -14.13 -4.25 -0.04
CA GLU A 251 -14.13 -4.41 1.43
C GLU A 251 -13.58 -3.16 2.16
N LYS A 252 -12.96 -2.22 1.44
CA LYS A 252 -12.51 -0.95 2.01
C LYS A 252 -13.57 0.13 1.83
N ILE A 253 -14.01 0.69 2.95
CA ILE A 253 -15.15 1.64 3.03
C ILE A 253 -14.82 2.98 2.37
N ASP A 254 -13.55 3.33 2.20
CA ASP A 254 -13.08 4.59 1.66
C ASP A 254 -13.05 4.64 0.11
N GLU A 255 -13.10 3.51 -0.58
CA GLU A 255 -13.02 3.46 -2.05
C GLU A 255 -14.37 3.81 -2.72
N ILE A 256 -14.29 4.69 -3.73
CA ILE A 256 -15.41 5.24 -4.50
C ILE A 256 -15.13 5.06 -5.99
N LEU A 257 -16.11 4.55 -6.73
CA LEU A 257 -16.09 4.48 -8.19
C LEU A 257 -16.95 5.61 -8.76
N TYR A 258 -16.33 6.54 -9.46
CA TYR A 258 -17.03 7.48 -10.30
C TYR A 258 -17.22 6.89 -11.69
N THR A 259 -18.43 7.03 -12.23
CA THR A 259 -18.79 6.59 -13.57
C THR A 259 -19.35 7.76 -14.36
N LEU A 260 -18.80 8.01 -15.55
CA LEU A 260 -19.40 8.86 -16.56
C LEU A 260 -20.24 8.00 -17.51
N LEU A 261 -21.49 8.38 -17.68
CA LEU A 261 -22.45 7.72 -18.57
C LEU A 261 -22.93 8.70 -19.64
N ILE A 262 -23.30 8.15 -20.80
CA ILE A 262 -24.04 8.84 -21.85
C ILE A 262 -25.37 8.12 -22.06
N HIS A 263 -26.35 8.79 -22.66
CA HIS A 263 -27.50 8.10 -23.23
C HIS A 263 -27.09 7.50 -24.57
N ASP A 264 -27.27 6.18 -24.73
CA ASP A 264 -26.98 5.47 -25.97
C ASP A 264 -28.29 5.22 -26.72
N GLU A 265 -28.44 5.86 -27.88
CA GLU A 265 -29.68 5.79 -28.67
C GLU A 265 -29.93 4.39 -29.27
N GLU A 266 -28.89 3.63 -29.56
CA GLU A 266 -29.03 2.29 -30.16
C GLU A 266 -29.62 1.29 -29.16
N ILE A 267 -29.27 1.42 -27.87
CA ILE A 267 -29.69 0.48 -26.82
C ILE A 267 -30.81 1.09 -25.94
N GLY A 268 -31.10 2.38 -26.08
CA GLY A 268 -32.14 3.09 -25.32
C GLY A 268 -31.86 3.16 -23.81
N ARG A 269 -30.58 3.10 -23.41
CA ARG A 269 -30.18 3.11 -22.00
C ARG A 269 -28.84 3.81 -21.78
N GLY A 270 -28.49 4.03 -20.52
CA GLY A 270 -27.20 4.59 -20.14
C GLY A 270 -26.04 3.67 -20.55
N TRP A 271 -25.02 4.22 -21.21
CA TRP A 271 -23.78 3.54 -21.54
C TRP A 271 -22.59 4.19 -20.81
N PRO A 272 -21.80 3.42 -20.03
CA PRO A 272 -20.66 3.96 -19.31
C PRO A 272 -19.48 4.21 -20.26
N VAL A 273 -18.95 5.43 -20.22
CA VAL A 273 -17.88 5.90 -21.12
C VAL A 273 -16.56 6.19 -20.42
N ALA A 274 -16.55 6.35 -19.10
CA ALA A 274 -15.31 6.40 -18.33
C ALA A 274 -15.55 6.06 -16.88
N TYR A 275 -14.51 5.56 -16.24
CA TYR A 275 -14.50 5.22 -14.83
C TYR A 275 -13.31 5.88 -14.13
N MET A 276 -13.49 6.23 -12.86
CA MET A 276 -12.39 6.57 -11.95
C MET A 276 -12.62 5.92 -10.60
N ILE A 277 -11.63 5.20 -10.10
CA ILE A 277 -11.62 4.70 -8.72
C ILE A 277 -10.72 5.61 -7.89
N THR A 278 -11.20 6.06 -6.75
CA THR A 278 -10.43 6.84 -5.79
C THR A 278 -10.78 6.45 -4.36
N ASN A 279 -9.85 6.61 -3.42
CA ASN A 279 -10.17 6.59 -1.99
C ASN A 279 -10.04 7.98 -1.33
N ASP A 280 -9.92 9.02 -2.15
CA ASP A 280 -10.11 10.40 -1.71
C ASP A 280 -11.60 10.76 -1.79
N ARG A 281 -12.12 11.34 -0.73
CA ARG A 281 -13.49 11.89 -0.71
C ARG A 281 -13.54 13.38 -0.99
N GLY A 282 -12.38 14.02 -1.14
CA GLY A 282 -12.25 15.41 -1.50
C GLY A 282 -12.67 15.70 -2.93
N VAL A 283 -12.67 16.98 -3.28
CA VAL A 283 -13.05 17.46 -4.62
C VAL A 283 -11.92 17.28 -5.65
N SER A 284 -10.67 17.23 -5.16
CA SER A 284 -9.44 17.21 -5.97
C SER A 284 -9.40 16.10 -7.03
N PRO A 285 -9.72 14.82 -6.72
CA PRO A 285 -9.70 13.75 -7.73
C PRO A 285 -10.66 14.01 -8.88
N ILE A 286 -11.86 14.53 -8.58
CA ILE A 286 -12.89 14.80 -9.59
C ILE A 286 -12.39 15.90 -10.53
N VAL A 287 -11.82 16.99 -9.96
CA VAL A 287 -11.22 18.08 -10.73
C VAL A 287 -10.10 17.56 -11.63
N GLN A 288 -9.16 16.81 -11.07
CA GLN A 288 -8.00 16.29 -11.81
C GLN A 288 -8.43 15.32 -12.92
N TRP A 289 -9.40 14.45 -12.65
CA TRP A 289 -9.90 13.50 -13.63
C TRP A 289 -10.66 14.19 -14.77
N LEU A 290 -11.55 15.12 -14.47
CA LEU A 290 -12.24 15.91 -15.49
C LEU A 290 -11.25 16.75 -16.32
N GLN A 291 -10.25 17.35 -15.67
CA GLN A 291 -9.17 18.08 -16.36
C GLN A 291 -8.39 17.16 -17.31
N PHE A 292 -8.06 15.94 -16.88
CA PHE A 292 -7.40 14.95 -17.73
C PHE A 292 -8.25 14.61 -18.96
N LEU A 293 -9.54 14.31 -18.76
CA LEU A 293 -10.46 13.99 -19.86
C LEU A 293 -10.59 15.15 -20.87
N LYS A 294 -10.59 16.39 -20.38
CA LYS A 294 -10.58 17.60 -21.21
C LYS A 294 -9.26 17.75 -21.98
N SER A 295 -8.13 17.66 -21.29
CA SER A 295 -6.79 17.82 -21.88
C SER A 295 -6.44 16.72 -22.89
N SER A 296 -6.95 15.50 -22.70
CA SER A 296 -6.82 14.41 -23.66
C SER A 296 -7.84 14.46 -24.81
N LEU A 297 -8.63 15.53 -24.91
CA LEU A 297 -9.64 15.76 -25.95
C LEU A 297 -10.72 14.66 -26.00
N PHE A 298 -11.01 14.02 -24.87
CA PHE A 298 -12.10 13.04 -24.75
C PHE A 298 -13.42 13.71 -24.38
N LEU A 299 -13.40 14.59 -23.38
CA LEU A 299 -14.57 15.31 -22.88
C LEU A 299 -14.40 16.81 -23.13
N VAL A 300 -14.77 17.27 -24.32
CA VAL A 300 -14.59 18.67 -24.73
C VAL A 300 -15.95 19.35 -24.81
N ASN A 301 -16.14 20.42 -24.03
CA ASN A 301 -17.34 21.27 -24.02
C ASN A 301 -18.67 20.49 -23.91
N PRO A 302 -18.86 19.68 -22.85
CA PRO A 302 -20.16 19.06 -22.62
C PRO A 302 -21.23 20.15 -22.49
N LYS A 303 -22.34 20.03 -23.23
CA LYS A 303 -23.47 20.95 -23.10
C LYS A 303 -24.07 20.84 -21.71
N GLN A 304 -24.15 19.61 -21.21
CA GLN A 304 -24.83 19.31 -19.97
C GLN A 304 -24.18 18.14 -19.23
N ILE A 305 -24.10 18.25 -17.90
CA ILE A 305 -23.76 17.13 -17.02
C ILE A 305 -24.82 17.00 -15.92
N THR A 306 -25.40 15.81 -15.80
CA THR A 306 -26.34 15.45 -14.75
C THR A 306 -25.59 14.80 -13.58
N ILE A 307 -25.79 15.31 -12.37
CA ILE A 307 -25.15 14.81 -11.14
C ILE A 307 -26.17 14.61 -10.01
N ASP A 308 -25.78 13.90 -8.95
CA ASP A 308 -26.45 14.03 -7.65
C ASP A 308 -26.28 15.46 -7.11
N CYS A 309 -27.05 15.82 -6.07
CA CYS A 309 -26.99 17.14 -5.42
C CYS A 309 -25.72 17.31 -4.57
N CYS A 310 -24.54 17.04 -5.15
CA CYS A 310 -23.25 17.03 -4.49
C CYS A 310 -22.44 18.29 -4.83
N SER A 311 -22.17 19.12 -3.81
CA SER A 311 -21.39 20.36 -3.96
C SER A 311 -19.99 20.13 -4.52
N ALA A 312 -19.35 19.01 -4.19
CA ALA A 312 -18.04 18.63 -4.71
C ALA A 312 -18.05 18.49 -6.23
N LYS A 313 -19.06 17.77 -6.78
CA LYS A 313 -19.20 17.59 -8.23
C LYS A 313 -19.57 18.90 -8.92
N VAL A 314 -20.44 19.72 -8.31
CA VAL A 314 -20.77 21.07 -8.82
C VAL A 314 -19.50 21.90 -8.97
N HIS A 315 -18.70 21.98 -7.91
CA HIS A 315 -17.45 22.73 -7.92
C HIS A 315 -16.50 22.22 -9.01
N ALA A 316 -16.28 20.89 -9.07
CA ALA A 316 -15.39 20.31 -10.06
C ALA A 316 -15.81 20.59 -11.52
N ILE A 317 -17.10 20.48 -11.82
CA ILE A 317 -17.62 20.76 -13.16
C ILE A 317 -17.47 22.26 -13.49
N GLN A 318 -17.83 23.16 -12.57
CA GLN A 318 -17.70 24.60 -12.80
C GLN A 318 -16.24 25.03 -12.97
N THR A 319 -15.30 24.41 -12.25
CA THR A 319 -13.86 24.67 -12.41
C THR A 319 -13.35 24.28 -13.80
N ILE A 320 -13.75 23.11 -14.31
CA ILE A 320 -13.20 22.56 -15.56
C ILE A 320 -14.00 23.01 -16.80
N PHE A 321 -15.32 23.13 -16.66
CA PHE A 321 -16.27 23.45 -17.72
C PHE A 321 -17.25 24.53 -17.26
N PRO A 322 -16.83 25.80 -17.15
CA PRO A 322 -17.63 26.88 -16.57
C PRO A 322 -18.92 27.20 -17.35
N ILE A 323 -18.99 26.82 -18.62
CA ILE A 323 -20.15 27.03 -19.50
C ILE A 323 -21.11 25.84 -19.55
N THR A 324 -20.76 24.72 -18.91
CA THR A 324 -21.59 23.51 -18.94
C THR A 324 -22.79 23.65 -18.02
N GLN A 325 -23.98 23.31 -18.53
CA GLN A 325 -25.19 23.28 -17.73
C GLN A 325 -25.14 22.09 -16.76
N ILE A 326 -25.34 22.35 -15.47
CA ILE A 326 -25.46 21.31 -14.45
C ILE A 326 -26.94 21.03 -14.21
N GLN A 327 -27.35 19.77 -14.40
CA GLN A 327 -28.70 19.31 -14.01
C GLN A 327 -28.59 18.37 -12.80
N PHE A 328 -29.52 18.47 -11.86
CA PHE A 328 -29.62 17.51 -10.77
C PHE A 328 -30.46 16.30 -11.18
N CYS A 329 -29.99 15.12 -10.79
CA CYS A 329 -30.65 13.85 -11.04
C CYS A 329 -31.97 13.77 -10.26
N ILE A 330 -33.08 13.61 -10.98
CA ILE A 330 -34.43 13.53 -10.40
C ILE A 330 -34.56 12.45 -9.32
N PHE A 331 -33.90 11.30 -9.50
CA PHE A 331 -33.89 10.22 -8.52
C PHE A 331 -33.30 10.68 -7.19
N HIS A 332 -32.15 11.35 -7.23
CA HIS A 332 -31.47 11.85 -6.04
C HIS A 332 -32.22 13.01 -5.38
N VAL A 333 -32.83 13.89 -6.17
CA VAL A 333 -33.72 14.97 -5.67
C VAL A 333 -34.92 14.36 -4.93
N THR A 334 -35.59 13.39 -5.55
CA THR A 334 -36.74 12.67 -4.97
C THR A 334 -36.34 11.96 -3.67
N GLN A 335 -35.15 11.35 -3.62
CA GLN A 335 -34.65 10.71 -2.41
C GLN A 335 -34.37 11.74 -1.30
N ALA A 336 -33.80 12.90 -1.63
CA ALA A 336 -33.56 13.97 -0.66
C ALA A 336 -34.86 14.52 -0.07
N TRP A 337 -35.89 14.73 -0.91
CA TRP A 337 -37.23 15.13 -0.46
C TRP A 337 -37.85 14.10 0.48
N ASN A 338 -37.77 12.81 0.15
CA ASN A 338 -38.31 11.75 1.00
C ASN A 338 -37.70 11.76 2.41
N ARG A 339 -36.36 11.91 2.50
CA ARG A 339 -35.67 12.02 3.79
C ARG A 339 -36.15 13.25 4.56
N LYS A 340 -36.22 14.41 3.88
CA LYS A 340 -36.63 15.66 4.52
C LYS A 340 -38.08 15.63 5.02
N LEU A 341 -38.99 15.03 4.25
CA LEU A 341 -40.38 14.81 4.67
C LEU A 341 -40.44 13.88 5.88
N SER A 342 -39.67 12.78 5.88
CA SER A 342 -39.61 11.86 7.02
C SER A 342 -39.16 12.56 8.30
N ASP A 343 -38.18 13.46 8.20
CA ASP A 343 -37.61 14.17 9.35
C ASP A 343 -38.51 15.31 9.85
N SER A 344 -39.14 16.03 8.92
CA SER A 344 -39.84 17.30 9.21
C SER A 344 -41.34 17.11 9.44
N VAL A 345 -41.96 16.10 8.81
CA VAL A 345 -43.39 15.83 8.94
C VAL A 345 -43.60 14.79 10.03
N LYS A 346 -43.81 15.30 11.25
CA LYS A 346 -44.20 14.52 12.43
C LYS A 346 -45.57 15.03 12.86
N ILE A 347 -46.54 14.13 12.95
CA ILE A 347 -47.87 14.45 13.50
C ILE A 347 -47.86 13.98 14.96
N PRO A 348 -47.88 14.89 15.95
CA PRO A 348 -47.90 14.49 17.35
C PRO A 348 -49.16 13.68 17.67
N GLY A 349 -49.00 12.48 18.21
CA GLY A 349 -50.11 11.61 18.62
C GLY A 349 -50.80 10.82 17.50
N SER A 350 -50.34 10.91 16.25
CA SER A 350 -50.90 10.10 15.15
C SER A 350 -50.36 8.67 15.12
N LEU A 351 -51.10 7.77 14.47
CA LEU A 351 -50.57 6.46 14.13
C LEU A 351 -49.46 6.59 13.07
N PRO A 352 -48.43 5.70 13.07
CA PRO A 352 -47.38 5.71 12.05
C PRO A 352 -47.89 5.61 10.61
N SER A 353 -49.05 4.98 10.40
CA SER A 353 -49.71 4.85 9.09
C SER A 353 -50.23 6.18 8.54
N GLU A 354 -50.73 7.07 9.39
CA GLU A 354 -51.30 8.36 8.99
C GLU A 354 -50.21 9.34 8.56
N ALA A 355 -49.11 9.39 9.31
CA ALA A 355 -47.92 10.15 8.94
C ALA A 355 -47.30 9.63 7.62
N CYS A 356 -47.40 8.33 7.34
CA CYS A 356 -46.93 7.73 6.09
C CYS A 356 -47.77 8.15 4.87
N LEU A 357 -49.10 8.17 5.02
CA LEU A 357 -50.03 8.61 3.97
C LEU A 357 -49.81 10.08 3.61
N LEU A 358 -49.73 10.96 4.61
CA LEU A 358 -49.49 12.39 4.39
C LEU A 358 -48.16 12.64 3.65
N ARG A 359 -47.08 11.94 4.04
CA ARG A 359 -45.78 12.07 3.35
C ARG A 359 -45.86 11.60 1.89
N SER A 360 -46.66 10.58 1.61
CA SER A 360 -46.86 10.05 0.27
C SER A 360 -47.65 11.03 -0.62
N GLU A 361 -48.64 11.73 -0.07
CA GLU A 361 -49.34 12.81 -0.78
C GLU A 361 -48.42 13.99 -1.07
N MET A 362 -47.66 14.46 -0.07
CA MET A 362 -46.69 15.54 -0.26
C MET A 362 -45.62 15.18 -1.31
N MET A 363 -45.15 13.93 -1.32
CA MET A 363 -44.21 13.45 -2.33
C MET A 363 -44.81 13.46 -3.74
N LYS A 364 -46.10 13.10 -3.90
CA LYS A 364 -46.78 13.20 -5.20
C LYS A 364 -46.81 14.64 -5.72
N SER A 365 -47.19 15.59 -4.87
CA SER A 365 -47.19 17.01 -5.23
C SER A 365 -45.80 17.51 -5.63
N PHE A 366 -44.75 17.08 -4.92
CA PHE A 366 -43.38 17.40 -5.32
C PHE A 366 -42.98 16.78 -6.67
N GLN A 367 -43.40 15.54 -6.95
CA GLN A 367 -43.14 14.92 -8.24
C GLN A 367 -43.85 15.65 -9.39
N GLU A 368 -45.09 16.09 -9.18
CA GLU A 368 -45.85 16.90 -10.16
C GLU A 368 -45.16 18.22 -10.51
N ILE A 369 -44.40 18.81 -9.58
CA ILE A 369 -43.60 20.01 -9.81
C ILE A 369 -42.40 19.71 -10.71
N VAL A 370 -41.74 18.55 -10.56
CA VAL A 370 -40.52 18.24 -11.34
C VAL A 370 -40.82 18.01 -12.82
N TYR A 371 -42.01 17.49 -13.12
CA TYR A 371 -42.46 17.25 -14.49
C TYR A 371 -43.21 18.44 -15.09
N GLU A 372 -43.26 19.58 -14.40
CA GLU A 372 -43.86 20.79 -14.95
C GLU A 372 -42.93 21.41 -16.00
N GLU A 373 -43.43 21.53 -17.23
CA GLU A 373 -42.67 22.05 -18.36
C GLU A 373 -42.82 23.58 -18.48
N ASP A 374 -43.91 24.14 -17.95
CA ASP A 374 -44.17 25.58 -17.98
C ASP A 374 -43.60 26.30 -16.74
N LEU A 375 -42.76 27.31 -16.97
CA LEU A 375 -42.05 28.02 -15.90
C LEU A 375 -43.02 28.76 -14.97
N ASP A 376 -44.09 29.33 -15.51
CA ASP A 376 -45.07 30.09 -14.73
C ASP A 376 -45.93 29.15 -13.88
N GLN A 377 -46.35 28.01 -14.41
CA GLN A 377 -47.02 26.95 -13.64
C GLN A 377 -46.10 26.34 -12.59
N PHE A 378 -44.81 26.17 -12.88
CA PHE A 378 -43.82 25.73 -11.91
C PHE A 378 -43.74 26.71 -10.73
N HIS A 379 -43.63 28.01 -11.01
CA HIS A 379 -43.61 29.04 -9.97
C HIS A 379 -44.92 29.09 -9.18
N HIS A 380 -46.07 28.90 -9.85
CA HIS A 380 -47.37 28.86 -9.18
C HIS A 380 -47.49 27.67 -8.23
N LYS A 381 -46.99 26.49 -8.61
CA LYS A 381 -47.02 25.28 -7.77
C LYS A 381 -46.04 25.30 -6.59
N LEU A 382 -45.10 26.25 -6.55
CA LEU A 382 -44.13 26.41 -5.45
C LEU A 382 -44.65 27.30 -4.29
N VAL A 383 -45.67 28.12 -4.55
CA VAL A 383 -46.30 29.03 -3.58
C VAL A 383 -47.51 28.35 -2.96
#